data_AF-A0A7X7YQN6-F1
#
_entry.id   AF-A0A7X7YQN6-F1
#
_cell.length_a   1.000
_cell.length_b   1.000
_cell.length_c   1.000
_cell.angle_alpha   90.00
_cell.angle_beta   90.00
_cell.angle_gamma   90.00
#
_symmetry.space_group_name_H-M   'P 1'
#
loop_
_entity.id
_entity.type
_entity.pdbx_description
1 polymer ?
#
loop_
_entity_poly.entity_id
_entity_poly.type
_entity_poly.pdbx_seq_one_letter_code
_entity_poly.pdbx_strand_id
1 'polypeptide(L)' 'MKPIVLTFTAFFVAALAFAYRLDDKLTFIHASSIEGKVVIDEKTLADYCDSQESCTGIMVVKIND' A
#
# COMPACT_ATOMS: atom_id res chain seq x y z
N MET A 1 2.86 -2.10 -17.66
CA MET A 1 2.52 -1.29 -16.47
C MET A 1 3.76 -1.30 -15.58
N LYS A 2 4.34 -0.14 -15.26
CA LYS A 2 5.55 -0.08 -14.41
C LYS A 2 5.12 -0.13 -12.94
N PRO A 3 5.67 -1.03 -12.11
CA PRO A 3 5.30 -1.12 -10.70
C PRO A 3 5.74 0.12 -9.93
N ILE A 4 4.84 0.67 -9.13
CA ILE A 4 5.12 1.73 -8.15
C ILE A 4 5.12 1.05 -6.79
N VAL A 5 6.15 1.25 -5.98
CA VAL A 5 6.24 0.73 -4.61
C VAL A 5 5.72 1.80 -3.65
N LEU A 6 4.83 1.41 -2.76
CA LEU A 6 4.29 2.22 -1.68
C LEU A 6 4.80 1.71 -0.34
N THR A 7 5.18 2.65 0.50
CA THR A 7 5.75 2.37 1.81
C THR A 7 4.97 3.14 2.86
N PHE A 8 4.39 2.44 3.84
CA PHE A 8 3.63 3.05 4.93
C PHE A 8 4.55 3.37 6.12
N THR A 9 4.46 4.58 6.68
CA THR A 9 5.36 5.03 7.75
C THR A 9 4.61 5.43 9.02
N ALA A 10 5.07 4.88 10.16
CA ALA A 10 4.60 5.27 11.50
C ALA A 10 5.72 5.91 12.37
N PHE A 11 6.99 5.64 12.05
CA PHE A 11 8.21 6.26 12.61
C PHE A 11 9.44 5.68 11.88
N PHE A 12 9.35 4.39 11.55
CA PHE A 12 10.05 3.67 10.48
C PHE A 12 9.02 3.10 9.49
N VAL A 13 9.51 2.55 8.37
CA VAL A 13 8.70 1.80 7.40
C VAL A 13 8.05 0.59 8.10
N ALA A 14 6.73 0.61 8.23
CA ALA A 14 5.97 -0.45 8.90
C ALA A 14 5.54 -1.56 7.94
N ALA A 15 5.24 -1.19 6.69
CA ALA A 15 4.80 -2.13 5.66
C ALA A 15 5.19 -1.63 4.26
N LEU A 16 5.44 -2.59 3.37
CA LEU A 16 5.70 -2.38 1.94
C LEU A 16 4.57 -2.99 1.11
N ALA A 17 4.20 -2.29 0.04
CA ALA A 17 3.20 -2.72 -0.90
C ALA A 17 3.52 -2.22 -2.31
N PHE A 18 2.85 -2.77 -3.33
CA PHE A 18 2.86 -2.21 -4.68
C PHE A 18 1.59 -1.41 -4.91
N ALA A 19 1.70 -0.17 -5.35
CA ALA A 19 0.54 0.59 -5.82
C ALA A 19 -0.09 -0.16 -7.00
N TYR A 20 -1.40 -0.36 -6.93
CA TYR A 20 -2.16 -1.01 -7.98
C TYR A 20 -3.46 -0.25 -8.22
N ARG A 21 -3.72 0.07 -9.49
CA ARG A 21 -4.99 0.69 -9.86
C ARG A 21 -5.93 -0.38 -10.38
N LEU A 22 -7.02 -0.61 -9.66
CA LEU A 22 -8.10 -1.50 -10.05
C LEU A 22 -9.30 -0.64 -10.45
N ASP A 23 -9.63 -0.64 -11.73
CA ASP A 23 -10.59 0.28 -12.33
C ASP A 23 -10.24 1.74 -11.99
N ASP A 24 -11.17 2.50 -11.39
CA ASP A 24 -10.95 3.88 -10.99
C ASP A 24 -10.32 4.03 -9.59
N LYS A 25 -10.10 2.92 -8.88
CA LYS A 25 -9.65 2.89 -7.49
C LYS A 25 -8.14 2.66 -7.36
N LEU A 26 -7.48 3.54 -6.62
CA LEU A 26 -6.10 3.32 -6.17
C LEU A 26 -6.11 2.41 -4.94
N THR A 27 -5.64 1.18 -5.12
CA THR A 27 -5.41 0.18 -4.07
C THR A 27 -3.94 -0.26 -4.13
N PHE A 28 -3.60 -1.36 -3.47
CA PHE A 28 -2.26 -1.89 -3.42
C PHE A 28 -2.25 -3.41 -3.26
N ILE A 29 -1.16 -4.02 -3.74
CA ILE A 29 -0.86 -5.43 -3.54
C ILE A 29 0.11 -5.54 -2.37
N HIS A 30 -0.24 -6.33 -1.37
CA HIS A 30 0.63 -6.55 -0.21
C HIS A 30 0.50 -7.97 0.34
N ALA A 31 1.49 -8.37 1.14
CA ALA A 31 1.38 -9.56 1.97
C ALA A 31 0.55 -9.20 3.21
N SER A 32 -0.65 -9.78 3.32
CA SER A 32 -1.53 -9.55 4.47
C SER A 32 -1.26 -10.61 5.53
N SER A 33 -0.93 -10.18 6.74
CA SER A 33 -0.82 -11.07 7.90
C SER A 33 -2.18 -11.57 8.39
N ILE A 34 -3.25 -10.81 8.13
CA ILE A 34 -4.63 -11.17 8.49
C ILE A 34 -5.15 -12.27 7.56
N GLU A 35 -4.91 -12.13 6.25
CA GLU A 35 -5.37 -13.08 5.23
C GLU A 35 -4.40 -14.26 5.02
N GLY A 36 -3.17 -14.16 5.55
CA GLY A 36 -2.13 -15.19 5.42
C GLY A 36 -1.61 -15.41 4.00
N LYS A 37 -1.84 -14.45 3.09
CA LYS A 37 -1.48 -14.55 1.66
C LYS A 37 -1.25 -13.16 1.05
N VAL A 38 -0.72 -13.15 -0.17
CA VAL A 38 -0.65 -11.93 -0.99
C VAL A 38 -2.05 -11.62 -1.52
N VAL A 39 -2.50 -10.38 -1.31
CA VAL A 39 -3.83 -9.92 -1.70
C VAL A 39 -3.75 -8.57 -2.40
N ILE A 40 -4.79 -8.26 -3.19
CA ILE A 40 -5.14 -6.88 -3.55
C ILE A 40 -6.06 -6.40 -2.44
N ASP A 41 -5.72 -5.29 -1.78
CA ASP A 41 -6.54 -4.80 -0.67
C ASP A 41 -7.92 -4.33 -1.19
N GLU A 42 -8.98 -4.70 -0.47
CA GLU A 42 -10.35 -4.30 -0.80
C GLU A 42 -10.61 -2.84 -0.51
N LYS A 43 -9.83 -2.19 0.36
CA LYS A 43 -9.91 -0.76 0.67
C LYS A 43 -9.16 0.08 -0.36
N THR A 44 -9.48 1.37 -0.43
CA THR A 44 -8.58 2.29 -1.16
C THR A 44 -7.31 2.50 -0.34
N LEU A 45 -6.25 2.96 -0.97
CA LEU A 45 -5.03 3.35 -0.26
C LEU A 45 -5.33 4.39 0.83
N ALA A 46 -6.22 5.35 0.54
CA ALA A 46 -6.64 6.38 1.49
C ALA A 46 -7.41 5.77 2.68
N ASP A 47 -8.43 4.94 2.42
CA ASP A 47 -9.21 4.30 3.49
C ASP A 47 -8.34 3.41 4.40
N TYR A 48 -7.34 2.73 3.81
CA TYR A 48 -6.42 1.89 4.57
C TYR A 48 -5.56 2.74 5.53
N CYS A 49 -5.02 3.86 5.04
CA CYS A 49 -4.29 4.82 5.85
C CYS A 49 -5.16 5.42 6.95
N ASP A 50 -6.37 5.88 6.62
CA ASP A 50 -7.29 6.49 7.58
C ASP A 50 -7.76 5.51 8.67
N SER A 51 -7.80 4.21 8.37
CA SER A 51 -8.16 3.18 9.34
C SER A 51 -7.06 2.82 10.35
N GLN A 52 -5.86 3.41 10.22
CA GLN A 52 -4.73 3.16 11.10
C GLN A 52 -4.25 4.46 11.72
N GLU A 53 -4.46 4.63 13.03
CA GLU A 53 -3.98 5.82 13.76
C GLU A 53 -2.46 6.02 13.66
N SER A 54 -1.71 4.93 13.46
CA SER A 54 -0.26 4.96 13.28
C SER A 54 0.17 5.36 11.87
N CYS A 55 -0.74 5.41 10.89
CA CYS A 55 -0.40 5.79 9.53
C CYS A 55 -0.30 7.31 9.40
N THR A 56 0.92 7.83 9.32
CA THR A 56 1.17 9.28 9.18
C THR A 56 1.33 9.74 7.72
N GLY A 57 1.40 8.79 6.79
CA GLY A 57 1.56 9.05 5.37
C GLY A 57 2.13 7.86 4.62
N ILE A 58 2.44 8.11 3.35
CA ILE A 58 3.06 7.14 2.44
C ILE A 58 4.30 7.74 1.81
N MET A 59 5.31 6.90 1.58
CA MET A 59 6.43 7.19 0.71
C MET A 59 6.24 6.43 -0.60
N VAL A 60 6.42 7.13 -1.72
CA VAL A 60 6.28 6.57 -3.06
C VAL A 60 7.66 6.39 -3.66
N VAL A 61 8.00 5.16 -4.01
CA VAL A 61 9.25 4.82 -4.68
C VAL A 61 8.93 4.26 -6.05
N LYS A 62 9.52 4.87 -7.09
CA LYS A 62 9.40 4.40 -8.47
C LYS A 62 10.65 3.64 -8.83
N ILE A 63 10.47 2.45 -9.40
CA ILE A 63 11.58 1.71 -10.00
C ILE A 63 11.99 2.46 -11.27
N ASN A 64 13.23 2.99 -11.27
CA ASN A 64 13.86 3.54 -12.45
C ASN A 64 14.76 2.45 -13.06
N ASP A 65 14.56 2.21 -14.36
CA ASP A 65 15.47 1.42 -15.19
C ASP A 65 16.59 2.34 -15.73
#